data_AF-A0A2H0PNE8-F1
#
_entry.id   AF-A0A2H0PNE8-F1
#
_cell.length_a   1.000
_cell.length_b   1.000
_cell.length_c   1.000
_cell.angle_alpha   90.00
_cell.angle_beta   90.00
_cell.angle_gamma   90.00
#
_symmetry.space_group_name_H-M   'P 1'
#
loop_
_entity.id
_entity.type
_entity.pdbx_description
1 polymer ?
#
loop_
_entity_poly.entity_id
_entity_poly.type
_entity_poly.pdbx_seq_one_letter_code
_entity_poly.pdbx_strand_id
1 'polypeptide(L)'
;MLKAEPSSSRFLYGCIIFLVFAVAAVLRVSNYQEVLANFFGHLNFYDPDSYYQLRRLAYFVQNFPDYQIFDPLLNWPKGSWVPWSEGFLFLFGLPLKLFGVNNFHSLEMGASMISVIWG
;
A
#
# COMPACT_ATOMS: atom_id res chain seq x y z
N MET A 1 -44.53 -13.69 4.20
CA MET A 1 -43.15 -13.19 4.27
C MET A 1 -42.38 -13.83 3.12
N LEU A 2 -42.33 -13.19 1.95
CA LEU A 2 -41.71 -13.76 0.74
C LEU A 2 -40.20 -13.57 0.80
N LYS A 3 -39.45 -14.69 0.85
CA LYS A 3 -38.00 -14.72 0.79
C LYS A 3 -37.61 -14.43 -0.66
N ALA A 4 -37.15 -13.22 -0.95
CA ALA A 4 -36.71 -12.86 -2.30
C ALA A 4 -35.46 -13.69 -2.63
N GLU A 5 -35.60 -14.68 -3.53
CA GLU A 5 -34.43 -15.37 -4.05
C GLU A 5 -33.58 -14.37 -4.84
N PRO A 6 -32.25 -14.35 -4.63
CA PRO A 6 -31.38 -13.50 -5.42
C PRO A 6 -31.55 -13.88 -6.90
N SER A 7 -32.01 -12.92 -7.71
CA SER A 7 -32.07 -13.05 -9.16
C SER A 7 -30.73 -13.62 -9.66
N SER A 8 -30.78 -14.77 -10.34
CA SER A 8 -29.61 -15.52 -10.86
C SER A 8 -28.59 -14.61 -11.57
N SER A 9 -29.07 -13.57 -12.25
CA SER A 9 -28.23 -12.55 -12.90
C SER A 9 -27.39 -11.72 -11.91
N ARG A 10 -27.94 -11.32 -10.76
CA ARG A 10 -27.19 -10.56 -9.73
C ARG A 10 -26.08 -11.39 -9.12
N PHE A 11 -26.34 -12.68 -8.90
CA PHE A 11 -25.32 -13.61 -8.43
C PHE A 11 -24.21 -13.78 -9.48
N LEU A 12 -24.59 -13.98 -10.75
CA LEU A 12 -23.64 -14.07 -11.85
C LEU A 12 -22.76 -12.81 -11.98
N TYR A 13 -23.36 -11.61 -11.90
CA TYR A 13 -22.58 -10.36 -11.92
C TYR A 13 -21.62 -10.26 -10.74
N GLY A 14 -22.04 -10.69 -9.55
CA GLY A 14 -21.16 -10.76 -8.38
C GLY A 14 -19.97 -11.69 -8.61
N CYS A 15 -20.21 -12.88 -9.18
CA CYS A 15 -19.14 -13.82 -9.52
C CYS A 15 -18.18 -13.25 -10.57
N ILE A 16 -18.70 -12.56 -11.59
CA ILE A 16 -17.86 -11.92 -12.62
C ILE A 16 -16.99 -10.82 -12.00
N ILE A 17 -17.56 -9.94 -11.17
CA ILE A 17 -16.81 -8.89 -10.49
C ILE A 17 -15.71 -9.50 -9.63
N PHE A 18 -16.05 -10.52 -8.82
CA PHE A 18 -15.07 -11.21 -7.99
C PHE A 18 -13.95 -11.84 -8.84
N LEU A 19 -14.29 -12.49 -9.96
CA LEU A 19 -13.32 -13.07 -10.87
C LEU A 19 -12.37 -12.00 -11.42
N VAL A 20 -12.88 -10.84 -11.82
CA VAL A 20 -12.06 -9.72 -12.30
C VAL A 20 -11.07 -9.24 -11.23
N PHE A 21 -11.53 -9.05 -9.99
CA PHE A 21 -10.65 -8.67 -8.88
C PHE A 21 -9.60 -9.75 -8.58
N ALA A 22 -10.00 -11.02 -8.60
CA ALA A 22 -9.08 -12.14 -8.37
C ALA A 22 -8.00 -12.23 -9.47
N VAL A 23 -8.39 -12.09 -10.74
CA VAL A 23 -7.44 -12.08 -11.86
C VAL A 23 -6.49 -10.89 -11.75
N ALA A 24 -7.00 -9.69 -11.43
CA ALA A 24 -6.15 -8.51 -11.23
C ALA A 24 -5.13 -8.73 -10.10
N ALA A 25 -5.56 -9.28 -8.95
CA ALA A 25 -4.68 -9.59 -7.85
C ALA A 25 -3.60 -10.62 -8.23
N VAL A 26 -3.96 -11.69 -8.96
CA VAL A 26 -3.01 -12.70 -9.43
C VAL A 26 -1.97 -12.08 -10.37
N LEU A 27 -2.39 -11.25 -11.33
CA LEU A 27 -1.48 -10.59 -12.27
C LEU A 27 -0.51 -9.63 -11.57
N ARG A 28 -0.97 -8.95 -10.51
CA ARG A 28 -0.10 -8.07 -9.70
C ARG A 28 0.92 -8.90 -8.92
N VAL A 29 0.49 -9.98 -8.26
CA VAL A 29 1.38 -10.87 -7.49
C VAL A 29 2.35 -11.63 -8.41
N SER A 30 2.00 -11.95 -9.66
CA SER A 30 2.96 -12.59 -10.56
C SER A 30 4.19 -11.72 -10.87
N ASN A 31 4.05 -10.39 -10.78
CA ASN A 31 5.16 -9.45 -10.95
C ASN A 31 5.98 -9.24 -9.66
N TYR A 32 5.59 -9.85 -8.53
CA TYR A 32 6.28 -9.69 -7.23
C TYR A 32 7.56 -10.53 -7.09
N GLN A 33 7.88 -11.38 -8.08
CA GLN A 33 9.11 -12.17 -8.04
C GLN A 33 10.35 -11.27 -7.88
N GLU A 34 10.36 -10.11 -8.54
CA GLU A 34 11.41 -9.10 -8.44
C GLU A 34 11.42 -8.37 -7.08
N VAL A 35 10.25 -8.23 -6.44
CA VAL A 35 10.09 -7.55 -5.13
C VAL A 35 10.63 -8.41 -3.99
N LEU A 36 10.48 -9.73 -4.12
CA LEU A 36 10.95 -10.71 -3.13
C LEU A 36 12.40 -11.15 -3.36
N ALA A 37 13.05 -10.72 -4.45
CA ALA A 37 14.34 -11.24 -4.92
C ALA A 37 15.58 -10.79 -4.12
N ASN A 38 15.43 -10.29 -2.89
CA ASN A 38 16.56 -9.74 -2.15
C ASN A 38 17.23 -10.75 -1.22
N PHE A 39 18.57 -10.78 -1.24
CA PHE A 39 19.41 -11.69 -0.45
C PHE A 39 19.48 -11.32 1.05
N PHE A 40 19.02 -10.12 1.43
CA PHE A 40 19.20 -9.54 2.77
C PHE A 40 17.91 -9.49 3.62
N GLY A 41 16.81 -10.09 3.16
CA GLY A 41 15.54 -10.11 3.91
C GLY A 41 14.70 -8.82 3.83
N HIS A 42 15.03 -7.90 2.92
CA HIS A 42 14.26 -6.69 2.62
C HIS A 42 13.51 -6.81 1.30
N LEU A 43 12.44 -6.05 1.12
CA LEU A 43 11.73 -5.99 -0.16
C LEU A 43 12.46 -5.05 -1.13
N ASN A 44 12.55 -5.45 -2.40
CA ASN A 44 13.09 -4.61 -3.46
C ASN A 44 11.96 -3.84 -4.14
N PHE A 45 11.81 -2.56 -3.82
CA PHE A 45 10.82 -1.71 -4.48
C PHE A 45 11.28 -1.29 -5.88
N TYR A 46 10.32 -1.13 -6.79
CA TYR A 46 10.57 -0.98 -8.23
C TYR A 46 11.31 0.32 -8.58
N ASP A 47 11.05 1.40 -7.86
CA ASP A 47 11.54 2.74 -8.20
C ASP A 47 11.92 3.57 -6.94
N PRO A 48 12.75 4.62 -7.10
CA PRO A 48 13.16 5.49 -5.98
C PRO A 48 12.01 6.19 -5.24
N ASP A 49 10.91 6.53 -5.92
CA ASP A 49 9.77 7.18 -5.29
C ASP A 49 9.07 6.22 -4.34
N SER A 50 8.99 4.93 -4.68
CA SER A 50 8.47 3.89 -3.78
C SER A 50 9.24 3.85 -2.45
N TYR A 51 10.57 3.95 -2.48
CA TYR A 51 11.38 4.04 -1.25
C TYR A 51 11.12 5.34 -0.47
N TYR A 52 10.93 6.46 -1.17
CA TYR A 52 10.61 7.72 -0.51
C TYR A 52 9.22 7.69 0.15
N GLN A 53 8.22 7.10 -0.52
CA GLN A 53 6.89 6.90 0.06
C GLN A 53 6.95 5.99 1.29
N LEU A 54 7.77 4.94 1.26
CA LEU A 54 8.00 4.06 2.41
C LEU A 54 8.60 4.82 3.60
N ARG A 55 9.58 5.69 3.36
CA ARG A 55 10.16 6.58 4.38
C ARG A 55 9.09 7.48 5.00
N ARG A 56 8.25 8.11 4.17
CA ARG A 56 7.16 8.98 4.66
C ARG A 56 6.12 8.20 5.45
N LEU A 57 5.79 6.97 5.02
CA LEU A 57 4.92 6.07 5.77
C LEU A 57 5.52 5.70 7.12
N ALA A 58 6.81 5.40 7.19
CA ALA A 58 7.50 5.15 8.45
C ALA A 58 7.41 6.34 9.41
N TYR A 59 7.63 7.56 8.90
CA TYR A 59 7.44 8.78 9.68
C TYR A 59 5.99 8.91 10.17
N PHE A 60 5.01 8.76 9.29
CA PHE A 60 3.60 8.91 9.62
C PHE A 60 3.12 7.89 10.65
N VAL A 61 3.47 6.60 10.49
CA VAL A 61 3.07 5.55 11.44
C VAL A 61 3.68 5.78 12.82
N GLN A 62 4.94 6.26 12.89
CA GLN A 62 5.62 6.55 14.14
C GLN A 62 5.08 7.80 14.84
N ASN A 63 4.75 8.85 14.08
CA ASN A 63 4.40 10.18 14.61
C ASN A 63 2.91 10.53 14.50
N PHE A 64 2.06 9.59 14.08
CA PHE A 64 0.62 9.80 13.93
C PHE A 64 0.03 10.53 15.15
N PRO A 65 -0.73 11.63 14.95
CA PRO A 65 -1.37 12.07 13.70
C PRO A 65 -0.52 12.98 12.79
N ASP A 66 0.74 13.24 13.12
CA ASP A 66 1.60 14.15 12.35
C ASP A 66 2.14 13.49 11.07
N TYR A 67 2.28 14.29 10.01
CA TYR A 67 2.86 13.87 8.72
C TYR A 67 3.87 14.90 8.20
N GLN A 68 4.77 14.43 7.34
CA GLN A 68 5.91 15.22 6.86
C GLN A 68 5.55 15.99 5.57
N ILE A 69 5.49 17.32 5.70
CA ILE A 69 5.24 18.26 4.59
C ILE A 69 6.56 18.88 4.06
N PHE A 70 7.59 18.95 4.91
CA PHE A 70 8.94 19.39 4.57
C PHE A 70 9.94 18.33 5.01
N ASP A 71 10.83 17.90 4.10
CA ASP A 71 11.90 16.96 4.40
C ASP A 71 13.28 17.63 4.35
N PRO A 72 13.96 17.79 5.51
CA PRO A 72 15.31 18.35 5.55
C PRO A 72 16.37 17.42 4.94
N LEU A 73 16.07 16.12 4.78
CA LEU A 73 17.01 15.16 4.20
C LEU A 73 16.94 15.11 2.67
N LEU A 74 15.91 15.71 2.07
CA LEU A 74 15.88 15.93 0.63
C LEU A 74 16.68 17.18 0.26
N ASN A 75 17.28 17.19 -0.94
CA ASN A 75 17.93 18.38 -1.51
C ASN A 75 18.87 19.10 -0.51
N TRP A 76 19.76 18.34 0.12
CA TRP A 76 20.72 18.85 1.08
C TRP A 76 21.56 19.99 0.48
N PRO A 77 21.84 21.09 1.20
CA PRO A 77 21.50 21.34 2.62
C PRO A 77 20.18 22.07 2.84
N LYS A 78 19.43 22.39 1.77
CA LYS A 78 18.27 23.28 1.87
C LYS A 78 17.00 22.59 2.35
N GLY A 79 16.91 21.27 2.22
CA GLY A 79 15.64 20.58 2.39
C GLY A 79 14.76 20.70 1.14
N SER A 80 13.63 20.01 1.14
CA SER A 80 12.58 20.19 0.14
C SER A 80 11.19 20.05 0.74
N TRP A 81 10.24 20.82 0.21
CA TRP A 81 8.83 20.54 0.38
C TRP A 81 8.46 19.25 -0.34
N VAL A 82 7.55 18.48 0.24
CA VAL A 82 7.06 17.25 -0.36
C VAL A 82 6.06 17.61 -1.46
N PRO A 83 6.29 17.20 -2.73
CA PRO A 83 5.39 17.54 -3.83
C PRO A 83 4.14 16.65 -3.91
N TRP A 84 4.13 15.48 -3.26
CA TRP A 84 3.03 14.52 -3.32
C TRP A 84 1.92 14.84 -2.32
N SER A 85 0.68 14.50 -2.68
CA SER A 85 -0.46 14.64 -1.79
C SER A 85 -0.46 13.60 -0.65
N GLU A 86 -1.10 13.95 0.46
CA GLU A 86 -1.11 13.14 1.69
C GLU A 86 -2.09 11.98 1.66
N GLY A 87 -2.93 11.89 0.62
CA GLY A 87 -3.91 10.82 0.49
C GLY A 87 -3.28 9.43 0.55
N PHE A 88 -2.07 9.28 0.01
CA PHE A 88 -1.31 8.03 0.09
C PHE A 88 -0.97 7.65 1.53
N LEU A 89 -0.53 8.61 2.36
CA LEU A 89 -0.20 8.37 3.76
C LEU A 89 -1.41 7.93 4.57
N PHE A 90 -2.58 8.51 4.32
CA PHE A 90 -3.80 8.07 5.01
C PHE A 90 -4.27 6.70 4.51
N LEU A 91 -4.25 6.46 3.20
CA LEU A 91 -4.71 5.21 2.60
C LEU A 91 -3.87 4.01 3.05
N PHE A 92 -2.55 4.16 3.11
CA PHE A 92 -1.63 3.09 3.49
C PHE A 92 -1.31 3.12 4.98
N GLY A 93 -1.05 4.30 5.54
CA GLY A 93 -0.56 4.45 6.90
C GLY A 93 -1.62 4.25 7.98
N LEU A 94 -2.89 4.63 7.76
CA LEU A 94 -3.94 4.39 8.76
C LEU A 94 -4.18 2.90 9.01
N PRO A 95 -4.37 2.03 7.99
CA PRO A 95 -4.46 0.60 8.21
C PRO A 95 -3.24 0.05 8.97
N LEU A 96 -2.02 0.41 8.55
CA LEU A 96 -0.79 -0.07 9.18
C LEU A 96 -0.70 0.34 10.66
N LYS A 97 -1.09 1.58 10.99
CA LYS A 97 -1.16 2.06 12.36
C LYS A 97 -2.20 1.32 13.19
N LEU A 98 -3.39 1.09 12.63
CA LEU A 98 -4.48 0.35 13.28
C LEU A 98 -4.12 -1.12 13.55
N PHE A 99 -3.36 -1.74 12.66
CA PHE A 99 -2.83 -3.09 12.84
C PHE A 99 -1.60 -3.16 13.77
N GLY A 100 -1.15 -2.03 14.32
CA GLY A 100 -0.06 -1.99 15.29
C GLY A 100 1.33 -2.20 14.68
N VAL A 101 1.51 -1.92 13.39
CA VAL A 101 2.81 -2.01 12.73
C VAL A 101 3.79 -1.03 13.37
N ASN A 102 4.88 -1.54 13.94
CA ASN A 102 5.84 -0.75 14.72
C ASN A 102 7.31 -0.95 14.31
N ASN A 103 7.60 -1.91 13.44
CA ASN A 103 8.93 -2.19 12.93
C ASN A 103 8.97 -1.99 11.40
N PHE A 104 10.17 -1.71 10.88
CA PHE A 104 10.34 -1.36 9.47
C PHE A 104 9.98 -2.52 8.53
N HIS A 105 10.32 -3.75 8.90
CA HIS A 105 10.07 -4.92 8.07
C HIS A 105 8.57 -5.23 7.89
N SER A 106 7.79 -5.14 8.98
CA SER A 106 6.33 -5.25 8.93
C SER A 106 5.70 -4.09 8.15
N LEU A 107 6.33 -2.91 8.14
CA LEU A 107 5.89 -1.78 7.34
C LEU A 107 6.15 -2.02 5.84
N GLU A 108 7.32 -2.55 5.47
CA GLU A 108 7.64 -2.99 4.10
C GLU A 108 6.60 -4.01 3.60
N MET A 109 6.39 -5.10 4.35
CA MET A 109 5.42 -6.12 3.99
C MET A 109 4.01 -5.55 3.87
N GLY A 110 3.58 -4.77 4.86
CA GLY A 110 2.24 -4.21 4.89
C GLY A 110 1.98 -3.23 3.74
N ALA A 111 2.94 -2.36 3.43
CA ALA A 111 2.84 -1.43 2.31
C ALA A 111 2.73 -2.18 0.97
N SER A 112 3.54 -3.23 0.78
CA SER A 112 3.47 -4.06 -0.42
C SER A 112 2.16 -4.85 -0.51
N MET A 113 1.65 -5.39 0.58
CA MET A 113 0.34 -6.07 0.56
C MET A 113 -0.81 -5.13 0.18
N ILE A 114 -0.80 -3.89 0.70
CA ILE A 114 -1.81 -2.89 0.37
C ILE A 114 -1.71 -2.49 -1.12
N SER A 115 -0.51 -2.41 -1.70
CA SER A 115 -0.34 -2.06 -3.11
C SER A 115 -0.89 -3.13 -4.06
N VAL A 116 -0.85 -4.43 -3.70
CA VAL A 116 -1.52 -5.50 -4.49
C VAL A 116 -3.03 -5.25 -4.61
N ILE A 117 -3.65 -4.69 -3.58
CA ILE A 117 -5.09 -4.43 -3.57
C ILE A 117 -5.40 -3.13 -4.34
N TRP A 118 -4.62 -2.08 -4.10
CA TRP A 118 -4.94 -0.72 -4.55
C TRP A 118 -4.30 -0.26 -5.86
N GLY A 119 -3.15 -0.82 -6.28
CA GLY A 119 -2.43 -0.41 -7.50
C GLY A 119 -2.68 -1.36 -8.65
#